data_AF-A0A1F7CK27-F1
#
_entry.id   AF-A0A1F7CK27-F1
#
_cell.length_a   1.000
_cell.length_b   1.000
_cell.length_c   1.000
_cell.angle_alpha   90.00
_cell.angle_beta   90.00
_cell.angle_gamma   90.00
#
_symmetry.space_group_name_H-M   'P 1'
#
loop_
_entity.id
_entity.type
_entity.pdbx_description
1 polymer ?
#
loop_
_entity_poly.entity_id
_entity_poly.type
_entity_poly.pdbx_seq_one_letter_code
_entity_poly.pdbx_strand_id
1 'polypeptide(L)'
;MQREELVRRFVEKIWQWYAKNKRTLPWRDLQIADDTQRAYMILVSEVMLQQTQVSRVQLLFPRFLPNRIFRGKVIDLLRDHPRGLTLAGIGRES
;
A
#
# COMPACT_ATOMS: atom_id res chain seq x y z
N MET A 1 8.20 0.68 -30.62
CA MET A 1 9.51 1.37 -30.59
C MET A 1 9.49 2.77 -29.96
N GLN A 2 8.98 3.85 -30.58
CA GLN A 2 9.07 5.21 -30.00
C GLN A 2 8.36 5.35 -28.64
N ARG A 3 7.16 4.78 -28.50
CA ARG A 3 6.36 4.85 -27.26
C ARG A 3 6.99 4.06 -26.10
N GLU A 4 7.54 2.87 -26.37
CA GLU A 4 8.18 2.03 -25.35
C GLU A 4 9.44 2.71 -24.79
N GLU A 5 10.22 3.34 -25.66
CA GLU A 5 11.41 4.09 -25.25
C GLU A 5 11.04 5.33 -24.41
N LEU A 6 9.97 6.04 -24.77
CA LEU A 6 9.46 7.15 -23.97
C LEU A 6 8.97 6.70 -22.59
N VAL A 7 8.22 5.59 -22.52
CA VAL A 7 7.76 5.01 -21.25
C VAL A 7 8.95 4.61 -20.39
N ARG A 8 9.97 3.95 -20.97
CA ARG A 8 11.19 3.56 -20.25
C ARG A 8 11.90 4.76 -19.64
N ARG A 9 12.18 5.80 -20.43
CA ARG A 9 12.83 7.03 -19.96
C ARG A 9 12.02 7.76 -18.90
N PHE A 10 10.69 7.77 -19.04
CA PHE A 10 9.80 8.38 -18.04
C PHE A 10 9.87 7.63 -16.71
N VAL A 11 9.75 6.30 -16.75
CA VAL A 11 9.84 5.44 -15.55
C VAL A 11 11.20 5.59 -14.87
N GLU A 12 12.30 5.58 -15.62
CA GLU A 12 13.65 5.82 -15.10
C GLU A 12 13.77 7.18 -14.40
N LYS A 13 13.24 8.24 -15.03
CA LYS A 13 13.24 9.60 -14.44
C LYS A 13 12.44 9.66 -13.14
N ILE A 14 11.27 9.03 -13.09
CA ILE A 14 10.44 8.95 -11.89
C ILE A 14 11.16 8.17 -10.77
N TRP A 15 11.79 7.03 -11.10
CA TRP A 15 12.55 6.26 -10.11
C TRP A 15 13.74 7.04 -9.55
N GLN A 16 14.52 7.71 -10.41
CA GLN A 16 15.65 8.54 -9.97
C GLN A 16 15.20 9.68 -9.05
N TRP A 17 14.09 10.34 -9.37
CA TRP A 17 13.53 11.38 -8.52
C TRP A 17 13.02 10.80 -7.19
N TYR A 18 12.30 9.68 -7.23
CA TYR A 18 11.75 9.04 -6.03
C TYR A 18 12.86 8.57 -5.07
N ALA A 19 13.92 7.96 -5.60
CA ALA A 19 15.06 7.52 -4.80
C ALA A 19 15.70 8.66 -4.00
N LYS A 20 15.75 9.87 -4.57
CA LYS A 20 16.34 11.06 -3.95
C LYS A 20 15.37 11.86 -3.07
N ASN A 21 14.07 11.86 -3.39
CA ASN A 21 13.10 12.79 -2.81
C ASN A 21 11.96 12.10 -2.05
N LYS A 22 11.98 10.78 -1.88
CA LYS A 22 10.90 10.08 -1.16
C LYS A 22 10.76 10.63 0.26
N ARG A 23 9.52 10.90 0.65
CA ARG A 23 9.17 11.25 2.04
C ARG A 23 9.16 9.98 2.90
N THR A 24 9.70 10.09 4.11
CA THR A 24 9.57 9.09 5.16
C THR A 24 8.15 9.13 5.72
N LEU A 25 7.39 8.05 5.52
CA LEU A 25 6.01 7.92 5.98
C LEU A 25 5.84 6.59 6.74
N PRO A 26 5.17 6.57 7.91
CA PRO A 26 5.08 5.37 8.75
C PRO A 26 4.52 4.13 8.05
N TRP A 27 3.59 4.32 7.11
CA TRP A 27 2.95 3.23 6.36
C TRP A 27 3.74 2.76 5.13
N ARG A 28 4.84 3.45 4.74
CA ARG A 28 5.69 3.03 3.61
C ARG A 28 6.81 2.07 4.01
N ASP A 29 7.41 2.30 5.17
CA ASP A 29 8.59 1.55 5.63
C ASP A 29 8.24 0.57 6.77
N LEU A 30 7.11 -0.14 6.63
CA LEU A 30 6.58 -1.06 7.64
C LEU A 30 7.48 -2.28 7.84
N GLN A 31 8.01 -2.44 9.06
CA GLN A 31 8.82 -3.58 9.48
C GLN A 31 7.92 -4.73 10.00
N ILE A 32 7.09 -5.30 9.10
CA ILE A 32 6.18 -6.40 9.41
C ILE A 32 6.54 -7.62 8.55
N ALA A 33 6.93 -8.71 9.21
CA ALA A 33 7.36 -9.95 8.55
C ALA A 33 6.20 -10.72 7.90
N ASP A 34 5.01 -10.72 8.52
CA ASP A 34 3.83 -11.37 7.94
C ASP A 34 3.23 -10.50 6.83
N ASP A 35 3.31 -10.99 5.59
CA ASP A 35 2.85 -10.28 4.40
C ASP A 35 1.37 -9.90 4.48
N THR A 36 0.53 -10.75 5.06
CA THR A 36 -0.89 -10.49 5.25
C THR A 36 -1.13 -9.32 6.21
N GLN A 37 -0.43 -9.29 7.34
CA GLN A 37 -0.47 -8.14 8.25
C GLN A 37 0.09 -6.87 7.61
N ARG A 38 1.17 -6.96 6.83
CA ARG A 38 1.74 -5.81 6.11
C ARG A 38 0.72 -5.25 5.10
N ALA A 39 0.09 -6.12 4.31
CA ALA A 39 -0.94 -5.74 3.35
C ALA A 39 -2.15 -5.08 4.03
N TYR A 40 -2.60 -5.61 5.16
CA TYR A 40 -3.66 -5.00 5.95
C TYR A 40 -3.30 -3.58 6.42
N MET A 41 -2.08 -3.39 6.94
CA MET A 41 -1.63 -2.07 7.40
C MET A 41 -1.49 -1.06 6.25
N ILE A 42 -1.08 -1.51 5.06
CA ILE A 42 -1.09 -0.68 3.85
C ILE A 42 -2.52 -0.27 3.49
N LEU A 43 -3.47 -1.22 3.45
CA LEU A 43 -4.88 -0.95 3.16
C LEU A 43 -5.47 0.08 4.12
N VAL A 44 -5.23 -0.08 5.42
CA VAL A 44 -5.66 0.89 6.45
C VAL A 44 -5.12 2.28 6.14
N SER A 45 -3.84 2.39 5.77
CA SER A 45 -3.24 3.69 5.45
C SER A 45 -3.90 4.35 4.23
N GLU A 46 -4.22 3.58 3.19
CA GLU A 46 -4.88 4.08 1.98
C GLU A 46 -6.30 4.59 2.28
N VAL A 47 -7.07 3.83 3.08
CA VAL A 47 -8.42 4.25 3.51
C VAL A 47 -8.35 5.56 4.32
N MET A 48 -7.39 5.69 5.22
CA MET A 48 -7.20 6.94 5.99
C MET A 48 -6.83 8.13 5.09
N LEU A 49 -5.99 7.89 4.08
CA LEU A 49 -5.52 8.92 3.13
C LEU A 49 -6.62 9.39 2.18
N GLN A 50 -7.61 8.56 1.87
CA GLN A 50 -8.79 8.97 1.10
C GLN A 50 -9.68 9.95 1.87
N GLN A 51 -9.75 9.81 3.20
CA GLN A 51 -10.67 10.58 4.05
C GLN A 51 -10.02 11.82 4.68
N THR A 52 -8.69 11.86 4.81
CA THR A 52 -7.99 12.90 5.57
C THR A 52 -6.62 13.28 4.98
N GLN A 53 -6.09 14.43 5.41
CA GLN A 53 -4.78 14.92 4.99
C GLN A 53 -3.62 14.05 5.51
N VAL A 54 -2.53 13.98 4.75
CA VAL A 54 -1.31 13.20 5.09
C VAL A 54 -0.78 13.51 6.49
N SER A 55 -0.74 14.79 6.90
CA SER A 55 -0.27 15.21 8.22
C SER A 55 -1.09 14.60 9.36
N ARG A 56 -2.41 14.45 9.16
CA ARG A 56 -3.30 13.81 10.12
C ARG A 56 -3.05 12.31 10.21
N VAL A 57 -2.86 11.65 9.07
CA VAL A 57 -2.54 10.22 9.01
C VAL A 57 -1.18 9.94 9.65
N GLN A 58 -0.17 10.79 9.46
CA GLN A 58 1.14 10.66 10.13
C GLN A 58 1.02 10.60 11.65
N LEU A 59 0.11 11.38 12.23
CA LEU A 59 -0.13 11.39 13.67
C LEU A 59 -0.96 10.20 14.16
N LEU A 60 -1.98 9.80 13.40
CA LEU A 60 -2.95 8.80 13.85
C LEU A 60 -2.54 7.37 13.51
N PHE A 61 -1.92 7.13 12.36
CA PHE A 61 -1.59 5.79 11.88
C PHE A 61 -0.76 4.96 12.86
N PRO A 62 0.31 5.50 13.50
CA PRO A 62 1.08 4.73 14.50
C PRO A 62 0.28 4.39 15.76
N ARG A 63 -0.77 5.17 16.06
CA ARG A 63 -1.65 4.98 17.23
C ARG A 63 -2.88 4.16 16.89
N PHE A 64 -3.09 3.86 15.60
CA PHE A 64 -4.27 3.17 15.13
C PHE A 64 -4.18 1.68 15.47
N LEU A 65 -4.99 1.27 16.43
CA LEU A 65 -5.21 -0.12 16.77
C LEU A 65 -6.66 -0.45 16.44
N PRO A 66 -6.95 -1.01 15.25
CA PRO A 66 -8.29 -1.45 14.93
C PRO A 66 -8.72 -2.55 15.90
N ASN A 67 -10.03 -2.67 16.12
CA ASN A 67 -10.58 -3.70 17.00
C ASN A 67 -9.98 -5.08 16.67
N ARG A 68 -9.47 -5.78 17.69
CA ARG A 68 -8.75 -7.06 17.52
C ARG A 68 -9.59 -8.12 16.80
N ILE A 69 -10.89 -8.18 17.07
CA ILE A 69 -11.79 -9.17 16.46
C ILE A 69 -11.96 -8.85 14.97
N PHE A 70 -12.22 -7.58 14.64
CA PHE A 70 -12.38 -7.16 13.25
C PHE A 70 -11.09 -7.35 12.46
N ARG A 71 -9.94 -6.91 13.01
CA ARG A 71 -8.63 -7.12 12.41
C ARG A 71 -8.36 -8.61 12.17
N GLY A 72 -8.62 -9.47 13.17
CA GLY A 72 -8.45 -10.91 13.05
C GLY A 72 -9.20 -11.47 11.86
N LYS A 73 -10.50 -11.19 11.77
CA LYS A 73 -11.33 -11.63 10.64
C LYS A 73 -10.81 -11.20 9.28
N VAL A 74 -10.35 -9.95 9.15
CA VAL A 74 -9.78 -9.46 7.89
C VAL A 74 -8.47 -10.17 7.55
N ILE A 75 -7.59 -10.37 8.55
CA ILE A 75 -6.34 -11.10 8.35
C ILE A 75 -6.60 -12.56 7.96
N ASP A 76 -7.55 -13.22 8.60
CA ASP A 76 -7.92 -14.61 8.31
C ASP A 76 -8.49 -14.72 6.89
N LEU A 77 -9.43 -13.83 6.52
CA LEU A 77 -9.96 -13.75 5.15
C LEU A 77 -8.87 -13.56 4.09
N LEU A 78 -7.88 -12.71 4.37
CA LEU A 78 -6.77 -12.48 3.44
C LEU A 78 -5.81 -13.68 3.37
N ARG A 79 -5.67 -14.45 4.45
CA ARG A 79 -4.81 -15.64 4.52
C ARG A 79 -5.45 -16.84 3.83
N ASP A 80 -6.75 -17.01 4.00
CA ASP A 80 -7.53 -18.11 3.44
C ASP A 80 -7.85 -17.91 1.96
N HIS A 81 -7.60 -16.72 1.41
CA HIS A 81 -7.87 -16.44 0.00
C HIS A 81 -6.87 -17.20 -0.89
N PRO A 82 -7.33 -18.16 -1.72
CA PRO A 82 -6.45 -19.15 -2.39
C PRO A 82 -5.51 -18.53 -3.45
N ARG A 83 -5.70 -17.25 -3.80
CA ARG A 83 -4.80 -16.45 -4.65
C ARG A 83 -4.81 -15.00 -4.17
N GLY A 84 -3.67 -14.38 -3.87
CA GLY A 84 -3.61 -12.93 -3.70
C GLY A 84 -4.12 -12.21 -4.96
N LEU A 85 -4.61 -10.97 -4.83
CA LEU A 85 -4.96 -10.14 -6.00
C LEU A 85 -3.72 -10.06 -6.92
N THR A 86 -3.78 -10.76 -8.05
CA THR A 86 -2.71 -10.64 -9.04
C THR A 86 -2.87 -9.29 -9.74
N LEU A 87 -1.77 -8.64 -10.12
CA LEU A 87 -1.82 -7.41 -10.93
C LEU A 87 -2.67 -7.60 -12.20
N ALA A 88 -2.75 -8.83 -12.71
CA ALA A 88 -3.58 -9.19 -13.86
C ALA A 88 -5.09 -9.19 -13.56
N GLY A 89 -5.51 -9.38 -12.30
CA GLY A 89 -6.92 -9.39 -11.88
C GLY A 89 -7.45 -8.04 -11.40
N ILE A 90 -6.58 -7.07 -11.11
CA ILE A 90 -7.01 -5.75 -10.63
C ILE A 90 -7.73 -5.00 -11.76
N GLY A 91 -9.00 -4.63 -11.55
CA GLY A 91 -9.78 -3.78 -12.46
C GLY A 91 -10.39 -4.47 -13.68
N ARG A 92 -10.36 -5.82 -13.77
CA ARG A 92 -11.05 -6.57 -14.84
C ARG A 92 -12.42 -7.12 -14.45
N GLU A 93 -12.74 -7.10 -13.17
CA GLU A 93 -14.06 -7.46 -12.66
C GLU A 93 -14.79 -6.16 -12.31
N SER A 94 -15.43 -5.55 -13.30
CA SER A 94 -16.34 -4.40 -13.16
C SER A 94 -17.45 -4.50 -14.20
#